data_AF-A0A9D4Z604-F1
#
_entry.id   AF-A0A9D4Z604-F1
#
_cell.length_a   1.000
_cell.length_b   1.000
_cell.length_c   1.000
_cell.angle_alpha   90.00
_cell.angle_beta   90.00
_cell.angle_gamma   90.00
#
_symmetry.space_group_name_H-M   'P 1'
#
loop_
_entity.id
_entity.type
_entity.pdbx_description
1 polymer ?
#
loop_
_entity_poly.entity_id
_entity_poly.type
_entity_poly.pdbx_seq_one_letter_code
_entity_poly.pdbx_strand_id
1 'polypeptide(L)'
;MEQRYRPLNQIGIAIFGLIQSLKFAVRKETRKGEKISELAMASHIFNTASVPKLTISSVDRRVAFTGKNSLSTFRIRISSRLPSLERPHLQRKPIAVRSALAGDMEETEQQSEGSVKPPAGWEKWVIQAERAFNVLLTDSVIFLLDGLYADRHYARFYVLETIARVPYFAFVSVLHMYESFGWWRRADYLKIHFAESWNELHHLLVMEALGGDEKWVDRFLAQHIAVGYYFLTALMYTISPRMAYNFSECVERHAYSTYDKFIKQHGEELKKLPAPEVAVKYYTEGDLYMFDEFQTNRAPNSRRPKVDNLYDVFVNIREDEGEHCKTMVACQTPGRLSSPHAADLQAKADTDDAKDNFLPPAECVGILDCVVTSSSFASRVQRLSAKESVKP
;
A
#
# COMPACT_ATOMS: atom_id res chain seq x y z
N MET A 1 -1.87 -13.61 -39.33
CA MET A 1 -2.04 -13.00 -38.00
C MET A 1 -1.00 -11.91 -37.87
N GLU A 2 -1.40 -10.65 -38.03
CA GLU A 2 -0.48 -9.51 -38.05
C GLU A 2 -1.16 -8.39 -37.25
N GLN A 3 -0.81 -8.25 -35.97
CA GLN A 3 -1.30 -7.16 -35.13
C GLN A 3 -0.34 -5.98 -35.25
N ARG A 4 -0.87 -4.89 -35.83
CA ARG A 4 -0.18 -3.61 -36.06
C ARG A 4 0.21 -2.94 -34.74
N TYR A 5 1.50 -2.77 -34.51
CA TYR A 5 2.04 -1.73 -33.63
C TYR A 5 1.74 -0.34 -34.22
N ARG A 6 1.11 0.54 -33.44
CA ARG A 6 1.09 1.99 -33.74
C ARG A 6 2.35 2.63 -33.14
N PRO A 7 3.06 3.53 -33.85
CA PRO A 7 4.32 4.06 -33.37
C PRO A 7 4.11 5.16 -32.30
N LEU A 8 4.94 5.10 -31.26
CA LEU A 8 5.07 6.03 -30.12
C LEU A 8 5.28 7.52 -30.48
N ASN A 9 5.42 7.86 -31.76
CA ASN A 9 5.76 9.21 -32.21
C ASN A 9 4.62 10.24 -32.07
N GLN A 10 3.36 9.80 -32.01
CA GLN A 10 2.21 10.73 -31.90
C GLN A 10 2.03 11.30 -30.48
N ILE A 11 2.39 10.53 -29.44
CA ILE A 11 2.30 10.98 -28.04
C ILE A 11 3.42 11.98 -27.73
N GLY A 12 4.64 11.73 -28.24
CA GLY A 12 5.77 12.64 -28.07
C GLY A 12 5.53 14.03 -28.69
N ILE A 13 4.89 14.09 -29.87
CA ILE A 13 4.55 15.35 -30.54
C ILE A 13 3.47 16.11 -29.76
N ALA A 14 2.47 15.42 -29.21
CA ALA A 14 1.42 16.04 -28.40
C ALA A 14 1.97 16.65 -27.09
N ILE A 15 2.85 15.93 -26.40
CA ILE A 15 3.48 16.42 -25.15
C ILE A 15 4.39 17.62 -25.44
N PHE A 16 5.18 17.57 -26.52
CA PHE A 16 6.04 18.68 -26.91
C PHE A 16 5.23 19.94 -27.28
N GLY A 17 4.11 19.78 -27.99
CA GLY A 17 3.19 20.87 -28.31
C GLY A 17 2.56 21.51 -27.07
N LEU A 18 2.19 20.71 -26.07
CA LEU A 18 1.62 21.20 -24.80
C LEU A 18 2.65 22.03 -24.01
N ILE A 19 3.90 21.58 -23.95
CA ILE A 19 5.00 22.27 -23.25
C ILE A 19 5.32 23.61 -23.91
N GLN A 20 5.34 23.67 -25.25
CA GLN A 20 5.58 24.93 -25.98
C GLN A 20 4.43 25.93 -25.79
N SER A 21 3.19 25.43 -25.74
CA SER A 21 1.99 26.26 -25.53
C SER A 21 1.97 26.85 -24.11
N LEU A 22 2.34 26.06 -23.10
CA LEU A 22 2.48 26.50 -21.71
C LEU A 22 3.60 27.53 -21.54
N LYS A 23 4.77 27.32 -22.18
CA LYS A 23 5.87 28.30 -22.17
C LYS A 23 5.48 29.63 -22.82
N PHE A 24 4.69 29.60 -23.89
CA PHE A 24 4.23 30.81 -24.57
C PHE A 24 3.17 31.57 -23.76
N ALA A 25 2.24 30.87 -23.11
CA ALA A 25 1.23 31.46 -22.22
C ALA A 25 1.89 32.16 -21.01
N VAL A 26 2.80 31.48 -20.32
CA VAL A 26 3.54 32.05 -19.16
C VAL A 26 4.37 33.28 -19.56
N ARG A 27 4.98 33.27 -20.77
CA ARG A 27 5.78 34.40 -21.27
C ARG A 27 4.95 35.60 -21.72
N LYS A 28 3.70 35.39 -22.12
CA LYS A 28 2.78 36.47 -22.51
C LYS A 28 2.17 37.16 -21.29
N GLU A 29 1.90 36.40 -20.22
CA GLU A 29 1.34 36.91 -18.97
C GLU A 29 2.37 37.65 -18.11
N THR A 30 3.63 37.21 -18.10
CA THR A 30 4.74 37.91 -17.42
C THR A 30 5.06 39.29 -18.00
N ARG A 31 4.60 39.62 -19.21
CA ARG A 31 4.69 40.98 -19.77
C ARG A 31 3.55 41.91 -19.37
N LYS A 32 2.44 41.40 -18.83
CA LYS A 32 1.24 42.21 -18.53
C LYS A 32 1.07 42.62 -17.07
N GLY A 33 1.87 42.09 -16.15
CA GLY A 33 1.99 42.63 -14.80
C GLY A 33 0.71 42.58 -13.94
N GLU A 34 -0.24 41.69 -14.22
CA GLU A 34 -1.43 41.51 -13.38
C GLU A 34 -1.27 40.30 -12.43
N LYS A 35 -1.67 40.50 -11.17
CA LYS A 35 -1.69 39.47 -10.12
C LYS A 35 -2.77 38.43 -10.40
N ILE A 36 -2.42 37.16 -10.35
CA ILE A 36 -3.29 36.03 -10.72
C ILE A 36 -4.06 35.51 -9.48
N SER A 37 -5.38 35.28 -9.63
CA SER A 37 -6.16 34.40 -8.75
C SER A 37 -6.30 33.02 -9.42
N GLU A 38 -6.11 31.94 -8.64
CA GLU A 38 -5.96 30.55 -9.11
C GLU A 38 -7.10 29.99 -9.98
N LEU A 39 -8.27 30.63 -10.01
CA LEU A 39 -9.47 30.14 -10.72
C LEU A 39 -9.46 30.37 -12.24
N ALA A 40 -8.60 31.24 -12.77
CA ALA A 40 -8.61 31.56 -14.21
C ALA A 40 -7.88 30.52 -15.10
N MET A 41 -6.90 29.79 -14.56
CA MET A 41 -6.11 28.81 -15.34
C MET A 41 -6.87 27.52 -15.66
N ALA A 42 -7.85 27.13 -14.83
CA ALA A 42 -8.60 25.89 -15.02
C ALA A 42 -9.63 25.96 -16.17
N SER A 43 -10.14 27.15 -16.51
CA SER A 43 -11.21 27.33 -17.50
C SER A 43 -10.73 27.19 -18.96
N HIS A 44 -9.46 27.48 -19.24
CA HIS A 44 -8.93 27.44 -20.61
C HIS A 44 -8.48 26.04 -21.08
N ILE A 45 -8.28 25.10 -20.16
CA ILE A 45 -7.76 23.75 -20.49
C ILE A 45 -8.86 22.80 -21.01
N PHE A 46 -10.14 23.08 -20.72
CA PHE A 46 -11.24 22.15 -21.03
C PHE A 46 -11.85 22.26 -22.44
N ASN A 47 -11.44 23.21 -23.28
CA ASN A 47 -12.15 23.50 -24.53
C ASN A 47 -11.47 23.01 -25.82
N THR A 48 -10.50 22.09 -25.73
CA THR A 48 -9.82 21.52 -26.92
C THR A 48 -9.73 20.01 -26.89
N ALA A 49 -10.88 19.34 -26.94
CA ALA A 49 -10.96 17.92 -27.29
C ALA A 49 -12.16 17.68 -28.20
N SER A 50 -11.95 17.77 -29.52
CA SER A 50 -12.92 17.30 -30.51
C SER A 50 -12.95 15.76 -30.52
N VAL A 51 -14.07 15.19 -30.10
CA VAL A 51 -14.38 13.76 -30.22
C VAL A 51 -15.04 13.50 -31.60
N PRO A 52 -14.68 12.43 -32.34
CA PRO A 52 -15.35 12.12 -33.61
C PRO A 52 -16.79 11.62 -33.39
N LYS A 53 -17.72 12.15 -34.19
CA LYS A 53 -19.13 11.73 -34.24
C LYS A 53 -19.24 10.27 -34.71
N LEU A 54 -19.81 9.40 -33.87
CA LEU A 54 -20.46 8.17 -34.34
C LEU A 54 -21.91 8.48 -34.68
N THR A 55 -22.26 8.26 -35.95
CA THR A 55 -23.61 8.35 -36.49
C THR A 55 -24.35 7.04 -36.20
N ILE A 56 -25.47 7.10 -35.46
CA ILE A 56 -26.44 6.01 -35.39
C ILE A 56 -27.64 6.41 -36.25
N SER A 57 -27.92 5.61 -37.27
CA SER A 57 -29.09 5.72 -38.15
C SER A 57 -30.33 5.16 -37.46
N SER A 58 -31.42 5.94 -37.51
CA SER A 58 -32.85 5.58 -37.39
C SER A 58 -33.29 4.65 -36.24
N VAL A 59 -34.32 5.07 -35.49
CA VAL A 59 -35.70 4.57 -35.66
C VAL A 59 -36.67 5.40 -34.79
N ASP A 60 -37.70 5.86 -35.48
CA ASP A 60 -39.05 6.30 -35.16
C ASP A 60 -39.47 7.34 -34.10
N ARG A 61 -40.48 8.09 -34.54
CA ARG A 61 -41.14 9.27 -34.00
C ARG A 61 -42.34 8.90 -33.11
N ARG A 62 -42.55 9.78 -32.11
CA ARG A 62 -43.84 10.20 -31.50
C ARG A 62 -44.53 9.10 -30.65
N VAL A 63 -44.95 9.40 -29.43
CA VAL A 63 -46.12 10.23 -29.12
C VAL A 63 -45.88 11.08 -27.85
N ALA A 64 -46.21 12.36 -27.95
CA ALA A 64 -46.40 13.25 -26.81
C ALA A 64 -47.84 13.13 -26.31
N PHE A 65 -48.04 13.07 -24.99
CA PHE A 65 -49.28 13.52 -24.39
C PHE A 65 -49.00 14.32 -23.13
N THR A 66 -49.76 15.41 -23.06
CA THR A 66 -49.79 16.53 -22.13
C THR A 66 -50.34 16.15 -20.75
N GLY A 67 -49.88 16.77 -19.66
CA GLY A 67 -50.60 16.69 -18.38
C GLY A 67 -49.89 17.32 -17.18
N LYS A 68 -50.46 18.43 -16.70
CA LYS A 68 -50.03 19.33 -15.62
C LYS A 68 -49.86 18.69 -14.21
N ASN A 69 -48.96 19.31 -13.45
CA ASN A 69 -48.97 19.60 -12.00
C ASN A 69 -49.03 18.45 -10.97
N SER A 70 -47.98 18.33 -10.15
CA SER A 70 -48.05 18.51 -8.68
C SER A 70 -46.72 18.12 -8.03
N LEU A 71 -46.06 19.07 -7.36
CA LEU A 71 -44.94 18.79 -6.45
C LEU A 71 -45.53 18.24 -5.15
N SER A 72 -45.41 16.93 -4.92
CA SER A 72 -45.66 16.35 -3.60
C SER A 72 -44.33 15.97 -2.94
N THR A 73 -44.07 16.62 -1.82
CA THR A 73 -42.97 16.32 -0.90
C THR A 73 -43.22 14.97 -0.26
N PHE A 74 -42.44 13.94 -0.63
CA PHE A 74 -42.44 12.66 0.06
C PHE A 74 -41.72 12.80 1.42
N ARG A 75 -42.48 12.84 2.52
CA ARG A 75 -41.97 12.63 3.88
C ARG A 75 -42.08 11.14 4.22
N ILE A 76 -40.95 10.45 4.30
CA ILE A 76 -40.89 9.09 4.85
C ILE A 76 -40.88 9.19 6.38
N ARG A 77 -41.93 8.67 7.02
CA ARG A 77 -42.03 8.54 8.48
C ARG A 77 -41.67 7.11 8.85
N ILE A 78 -40.46 6.88 9.37
CA ILE A 78 -40.04 5.58 9.89
C ILE A 78 -40.68 5.38 11.26
N SER A 79 -41.60 4.41 11.36
CA SER A 79 -42.23 3.97 12.60
C SER A 79 -41.43 2.80 13.17
N SER A 80 -40.81 2.98 14.33
CA SER A 80 -40.11 1.92 15.05
C SER A 80 -41.05 1.14 15.96
N ARG A 81 -41.41 -0.08 15.56
CA ARG A 81 -41.85 -1.15 16.48
C ARG A 81 -41.18 -2.45 16.07
N LEU A 82 -40.14 -2.83 16.81
CA LEU A 82 -39.56 -4.17 16.78
C LEU A 82 -40.28 -5.06 17.81
N PRO A 83 -40.68 -6.30 17.48
CA PRO A 83 -41.06 -7.29 18.47
C PRO A 83 -39.81 -7.87 19.15
N SER A 84 -39.91 -8.06 20.46
CA SER A 84 -38.93 -8.70 21.32
C SER A 84 -38.76 -10.19 20.97
N LEU A 85 -37.55 -10.58 20.56
CA LEU A 85 -37.10 -11.97 20.52
C LEU A 85 -36.10 -12.19 21.65
N GLU A 86 -36.46 -13.09 22.58
CA GLU A 86 -35.64 -13.55 23.68
C GLU A 86 -34.36 -14.23 23.18
N ARG A 87 -33.20 -13.87 23.76
CA ARG A 87 -31.91 -14.53 23.54
C ARG A 87 -31.69 -15.58 24.64
N PRO A 88 -31.20 -16.79 24.32
CA PRO A 88 -30.69 -17.69 25.35
C PRO A 88 -29.38 -17.14 25.92
N HIS A 89 -29.26 -17.17 27.25
CA HIS A 89 -28.04 -16.84 27.98
C HIS A 89 -26.94 -17.88 27.69
N LEU A 90 -25.97 -17.54 26.85
CA LEU A 90 -24.65 -18.20 26.83
C LEU A 90 -23.65 -17.35 27.62
N GLN A 91 -23.30 -17.82 28.81
CA GLN A 91 -22.19 -17.30 29.62
C GLN A 91 -20.87 -17.46 28.84
N ARG A 92 -20.38 -16.38 28.23
CA ARG A 92 -18.99 -16.31 27.74
C ARG A 92 -18.06 -16.15 28.93
N LYS A 93 -17.34 -17.22 29.30
CA LYS A 93 -16.10 -17.09 30.09
C LYS A 93 -15.01 -16.51 29.18
N PRO A 94 -14.21 -15.54 29.63
CA PRO A 94 -13.08 -15.05 28.84
C PRO A 94 -12.04 -16.18 28.76
N ILE A 95 -11.89 -16.77 27.58
CA ILE A 95 -10.78 -17.67 27.28
C ILE A 95 -9.56 -16.78 27.02
N ALA A 96 -8.52 -16.97 27.83
CA ALA A 96 -7.25 -16.26 27.73
C ALA A 96 -6.51 -16.68 26.44
N VAL A 97 -6.79 -16.00 25.32
CA VAL A 97 -6.01 -16.10 24.08
C VAL A 97 -4.92 -15.02 24.08
N ARG A 98 -4.14 -14.96 25.16
CA ARG A 98 -3.02 -14.02 25.32
C ARG A 98 -1.65 -14.69 25.09
N SER A 99 -1.61 -15.97 24.73
CA SER A 99 -0.42 -16.81 24.94
C SER A 99 0.27 -17.35 23.67
N ALA A 100 -0.30 -17.22 22.47
CA ALA A 100 0.30 -17.87 21.28
C ALA A 100 1.19 -16.96 20.41
N LEU A 101 0.97 -15.63 20.44
CA LEU A 101 1.82 -14.63 19.76
C LEU A 101 2.80 -13.93 20.72
N ALA A 102 2.59 -14.06 22.03
CA ALA A 102 3.45 -13.45 23.03
C ALA A 102 4.76 -14.23 23.20
N GLY A 103 4.73 -15.56 23.07
CA GLY A 103 5.91 -16.43 23.28
C GLY A 103 7.03 -16.19 22.27
N ASP A 104 6.69 -15.90 21.02
CA ASP A 104 7.68 -15.69 19.95
C ASP A 104 8.04 -14.20 19.74
N MET A 105 7.38 -13.27 20.44
CA MET A 105 7.67 -11.83 20.37
C MET A 105 8.44 -11.29 21.59
N GLU A 106 8.54 -12.03 22.70
CA GLU A 106 9.26 -11.56 23.91
C GLU A 106 10.80 -11.67 23.80
N GLU A 107 11.33 -12.47 22.88
CA GLU A 107 12.79 -12.64 22.74
C GLU A 107 13.51 -11.53 21.94
N THR A 108 12.79 -10.55 21.36
CA THR A 108 13.43 -9.48 20.55
C THR A 108 13.71 -8.18 21.32
N GLU A 109 13.38 -8.09 22.62
CA GLU A 109 13.64 -6.85 23.40
C GLU A 109 15.03 -6.75 24.05
N GLN A 110 15.94 -7.70 23.81
CA GLN A 110 17.31 -7.62 24.33
C GLN A 110 18.36 -7.71 23.22
N GLN A 111 18.61 -6.59 22.54
CA GLN A 111 19.95 -6.04 22.22
C GLN A 111 19.88 -5.04 21.06
N SER A 112 20.02 -3.75 21.37
CA SER A 112 20.93 -2.81 20.68
C SER A 112 20.64 -1.38 21.15
N GLU A 113 21.42 -0.92 22.12
CA GLU A 113 21.54 0.50 22.47
C GLU A 113 22.22 1.25 21.32
N GLY A 114 21.43 1.61 20.31
CA GLY A 114 21.73 2.76 19.46
C GLY A 114 21.24 4.03 20.14
N SER A 115 22.11 5.03 20.28
CA SER A 115 21.85 6.35 20.86
C SER A 115 20.71 7.11 20.14
N VAL A 116 19.46 6.73 20.40
CA VAL A 116 18.27 7.51 20.05
C VAL A 116 17.87 8.30 21.28
N LYS A 117 17.90 9.64 21.18
CA LYS A 117 17.45 10.50 22.29
C LYS A 117 16.00 10.12 22.64
N PRO A 118 15.67 9.96 23.94
CA PRO A 118 14.30 9.65 24.33
C PRO A 118 13.37 10.78 23.88
N PRO A 119 12.20 10.46 23.32
CA PRO A 119 11.30 11.47 22.77
C PRO A 119 10.87 12.48 23.83
N ALA A 120 10.79 13.75 23.43
CA ALA A 120 10.33 14.83 24.28
C ALA A 120 8.89 14.57 24.77
N GLY A 121 8.47 15.23 25.86
CA GLY A 121 7.15 14.98 26.45
C GLY A 121 5.99 15.13 25.45
N TRP A 122 6.05 16.13 24.57
CA TRP A 122 5.04 16.37 23.54
C TRP A 122 5.07 15.34 22.39
N GLU A 123 6.25 14.86 22.00
CA GLU A 123 6.41 13.82 20.97
C GLU A 123 5.75 12.52 21.43
N LYS A 124 5.89 12.16 22.71
CA LYS A 124 5.20 11.00 23.29
C LYS A 124 3.68 11.09 23.14
N TRP A 125 3.09 12.27 23.39
CA TRP A 125 1.66 12.50 23.21
C TRP A 125 1.23 12.39 21.74
N VAL A 126 2.01 12.93 20.80
CA VAL A 126 1.74 12.81 19.36
C VAL A 126 1.80 11.34 18.93
N ILE A 127 2.85 10.61 19.32
CA ILE A 127 2.99 9.17 19.04
C ILE A 127 1.79 8.39 19.57
N GLN A 128 1.35 8.69 20.80
CA GLN A 128 0.22 8.02 21.42
C GLN A 128 -1.11 8.35 20.72
N ALA A 129 -1.32 9.61 20.34
CA ALA A 129 -2.51 10.03 19.62
C ALA A 129 -2.60 9.40 18.23
N GLU A 130 -1.50 9.36 17.49
CA GLU A 130 -1.42 8.68 16.18
C GLU A 130 -1.74 7.19 16.31
N ARG A 131 -1.14 6.50 17.29
CA ARG A 131 -1.43 5.07 17.54
C ARG A 131 -2.89 4.84 17.87
N ALA A 132 -3.48 5.67 18.74
CA ALA A 132 -4.88 5.57 19.11
C ALA A 132 -5.80 5.79 17.89
N PHE A 133 -5.48 6.77 17.05
CA PHE A 133 -6.21 7.03 15.81
C PHE A 133 -6.12 5.85 14.83
N ASN A 134 -4.91 5.30 14.64
CA ASN A 134 -4.67 4.17 13.74
C ASN A 134 -5.44 2.93 14.18
N VAL A 135 -5.41 2.60 15.47
CA VAL A 135 -6.17 1.46 16.03
C VAL A 135 -7.67 1.68 15.83
N LEU A 136 -8.20 2.86 16.17
CA LEU A 136 -9.62 3.17 16.00
C LEU A 136 -10.07 3.03 14.54
N LEU A 137 -9.28 3.57 13.60
CA LEU A 137 -9.59 3.51 12.18
C LEU A 137 -9.59 2.06 11.68
N THR A 138 -8.57 1.29 12.04
CA THR A 138 -8.40 -0.11 11.65
C THR A 138 -9.56 -0.96 12.18
N ASP A 139 -9.85 -0.87 13.49
CA ASP A 139 -10.94 -1.60 14.14
C ASP A 139 -12.31 -1.26 13.52
N SER A 140 -12.53 0.00 13.14
CA SER A 140 -13.77 0.44 12.50
C SER A 140 -13.98 -0.19 11.13
N VAL A 141 -12.92 -0.26 10.32
CA VAL A 141 -12.96 -0.89 8.99
C VAL A 141 -13.18 -2.39 9.12
N ILE A 142 -12.46 -3.04 10.03
CA ILE A 142 -12.58 -4.47 10.32
C ILE A 142 -14.01 -4.82 10.72
N PHE A 143 -14.58 -4.08 11.67
CA PHE A 143 -15.94 -4.33 12.14
C PHE A 143 -16.97 -4.26 11.02
N LEU A 144 -16.80 -3.31 10.10
CA LEU A 144 -17.67 -3.14 8.95
C LEU A 144 -17.53 -4.31 7.96
N LEU A 145 -16.30 -4.73 7.66
CA LEU A 145 -16.03 -5.85 6.75
C LEU A 145 -16.47 -7.20 7.34
N ASP A 146 -16.26 -7.42 8.64
CA ASP A 146 -16.77 -8.58 9.38
C ASP A 146 -18.29 -8.72 9.23
N GLY A 147 -19.01 -7.60 9.34
CA GLY A 147 -20.46 -7.56 9.19
C GLY A 147 -20.93 -7.82 7.75
N LEU A 148 -20.22 -7.30 6.74
CA LEU A 148 -20.60 -7.45 5.33
C LEU A 148 -20.34 -8.87 4.78
N TYR A 149 -19.35 -9.58 5.32
CA TYR A 149 -18.84 -10.83 4.73
C TYR A 149 -18.89 -12.06 5.66
N ALA A 150 -19.73 -12.06 6.69
CA ALA A 150 -19.75 -13.07 7.76
C ALA A 150 -19.59 -14.54 7.28
N ASP A 151 -20.30 -14.95 6.23
CA ASP A 151 -20.28 -16.33 5.71
C ASP A 151 -19.57 -16.47 4.34
N ARG A 152 -18.84 -15.45 3.89
CA ARG A 152 -18.20 -15.41 2.56
C ARG A 152 -16.70 -15.19 2.67
N HIS A 153 -16.00 -16.17 3.26
CA HIS A 153 -14.58 -16.07 3.59
C HIS A 153 -13.68 -15.69 2.41
N TYR A 154 -13.77 -16.37 1.26
CA TYR A 154 -12.90 -16.03 0.12
C TYR A 154 -13.19 -14.64 -0.46
N ALA A 155 -14.45 -14.19 -0.46
CA ALA A 155 -14.79 -12.84 -0.88
C ALA A 155 -14.27 -11.78 0.11
N ARG A 156 -14.32 -12.08 1.41
CA ARG A 156 -13.70 -11.23 2.44
C ARG A 156 -12.20 -11.12 2.21
N PHE A 157 -11.51 -12.25 2.07
CA PHE A 157 -10.06 -12.26 1.82
C PHE A 157 -9.74 -11.50 0.53
N TYR A 158 -10.44 -11.76 -0.58
CA TYR A 158 -10.28 -10.98 -1.82
C TYR A 158 -10.35 -9.46 -1.60
N VAL A 159 -11.35 -8.96 -0.84
CA VAL A 159 -11.46 -7.53 -0.54
C VAL A 159 -10.28 -7.05 0.30
N LEU A 160 -9.87 -7.82 1.31
CA LEU A 160 -8.73 -7.52 2.18
C LEU A 160 -7.41 -7.49 1.38
N GLU A 161 -7.13 -8.51 0.57
CA GLU A 161 -5.92 -8.60 -0.27
C GLU A 161 -5.88 -7.49 -1.35
N THR A 162 -7.04 -7.05 -1.83
CA THR A 162 -7.12 -5.92 -2.77
C THR A 162 -6.64 -4.63 -2.09
N ILE A 163 -6.97 -4.43 -0.81
CA ILE A 163 -6.60 -3.23 -0.07
C ILE A 163 -5.22 -3.35 0.61
N ALA A 164 -4.78 -4.56 0.98
CA ALA A 164 -3.55 -4.83 1.71
C ALA A 164 -2.29 -4.41 0.94
N ARG A 165 -2.30 -4.54 -0.40
CA ARG A 165 -1.19 -4.03 -1.23
C ARG A 165 -1.06 -2.52 -1.35
N VAL A 166 -2.15 -1.79 -1.08
CA VAL A 166 -2.26 -0.36 -1.42
C VAL A 166 -1.29 0.52 -0.63
N PRO A 167 -1.09 0.32 0.69
CA PRO A 167 -0.09 1.05 1.46
C PRO A 167 1.31 0.96 0.83
N TYR A 168 1.74 -0.23 0.42
CA TYR A 168 3.06 -0.42 -0.17
C TYR A 168 3.24 0.35 -1.49
N PHE A 169 2.21 0.33 -2.35
CA PHE A 169 2.20 1.16 -3.56
C PHE A 169 2.25 2.65 -3.24
N ALA A 170 1.51 3.10 -2.21
CA ALA A 170 1.54 4.48 -1.74
C ALA A 170 2.93 4.88 -1.19
N PHE A 171 3.58 3.99 -0.41
CA PHE A 171 4.90 4.23 0.16
C PHE A 171 5.94 4.37 -0.95
N VAL A 172 5.98 3.43 -1.90
CA VAL A 172 6.86 3.49 -3.08
C VAL A 172 6.62 4.77 -3.89
N SER A 173 5.35 5.17 -4.07
CA SER A 173 5.01 6.41 -4.79
C SER A 173 5.56 7.66 -4.12
N VAL A 174 5.40 7.77 -2.79
CA VAL A 174 5.93 8.91 -2.02
C VAL A 174 7.46 8.87 -1.97
N LEU A 175 8.06 7.69 -1.80
CA LEU A 175 9.51 7.54 -1.82
C LEU A 175 10.09 7.98 -3.17
N HIS A 176 9.54 7.53 -4.29
CA HIS A 176 9.97 7.99 -5.62
C HIS A 176 9.80 9.51 -5.80
N MET A 177 8.73 10.10 -5.25
CA MET A 177 8.55 11.55 -5.25
C MET A 177 9.67 12.23 -4.45
N TYR A 178 10.01 11.73 -3.26
CA TYR A 178 11.13 12.24 -2.45
C TYR A 178 12.47 12.14 -3.17
N GLU A 179 12.74 11.02 -3.86
CA GLU A 179 13.96 10.87 -4.66
C GLU A 179 14.03 11.87 -5.82
N SER A 180 12.88 12.13 -6.46
CA SER A 180 12.75 13.06 -7.58
C SER A 180 12.97 14.51 -7.16
N PHE A 181 12.55 14.86 -5.94
CA PHE A 181 12.83 16.16 -5.33
C PHE A 181 14.23 16.27 -4.72
N GLY A 182 14.99 15.17 -4.70
CA GLY A 182 16.33 15.12 -4.10
C GLY A 182 16.32 15.21 -2.57
N TRP A 183 15.17 14.92 -1.95
CA TRP A 183 14.94 14.98 -0.52
C TRP A 183 15.57 13.77 0.16
N TRP A 184 15.03 12.58 -0.10
CA TRP A 184 15.44 11.36 0.59
C TRP A 184 15.72 10.24 -0.41
N ARG A 185 16.73 9.41 -0.12
CA ARG A 185 17.14 8.30 -1.00
C ARG A 185 17.61 7.09 -0.19
N ARG A 186 16.84 6.01 -0.24
CA ARG A 186 17.25 4.67 0.22
C ARG A 186 16.62 3.60 -0.68
N ALA A 187 17.47 2.94 -1.47
CA ALA A 187 17.03 1.90 -2.38
C ALA A 187 16.39 0.71 -1.65
N ASP A 188 16.85 0.38 -0.43
CA ASP A 188 16.34 -0.75 0.35
C ASP A 188 14.84 -0.63 0.63
N TYR A 189 14.36 0.57 0.97
CA TYR A 189 12.94 0.80 1.25
C TYR A 189 12.09 0.62 0.00
N LEU A 190 12.57 1.07 -1.16
CA LEU A 190 11.88 0.86 -2.44
C LEU A 190 11.82 -0.62 -2.79
N LYS A 191 12.93 -1.36 -2.65
CA LYS A 191 13.00 -2.79 -2.94
C LYS A 191 12.05 -3.59 -2.05
N ILE A 192 12.12 -3.35 -0.75
CA ILE A 192 11.32 -4.08 0.24
C ILE A 192 9.84 -3.79 0.04
N HIS A 193 9.41 -2.53 -0.01
CA HIS A 193 7.98 -2.23 -0.20
C HIS A 193 7.45 -2.69 -1.57
N PHE A 194 8.30 -2.70 -2.61
CA PHE A 194 7.92 -3.31 -3.89
C PHE A 194 7.74 -4.83 -3.75
N ALA A 195 8.65 -5.51 -3.05
CA ALA A 195 8.55 -6.94 -2.75
C ALA A 195 7.33 -7.28 -1.88
N GLU A 196 6.97 -6.45 -0.90
CA GLU A 196 5.74 -6.57 -0.12
C GLU A 196 4.51 -6.44 -1.01
N SER A 197 4.44 -5.38 -1.84
CA SER A 197 3.36 -5.22 -2.82
C SER A 197 3.25 -6.40 -3.80
N TRP A 198 4.38 -7.03 -4.14
CA TRP A 198 4.44 -8.21 -4.98
C TRP A 198 3.95 -9.49 -4.26
N ASN A 199 4.21 -9.63 -2.97
CA ASN A 199 3.69 -10.74 -2.16
C ASN A 199 2.16 -10.67 -2.04
N GLU A 200 1.65 -9.51 -1.63
CA GLU A 200 0.23 -9.16 -1.58
C GLU A 200 -0.46 -9.29 -2.96
N LEU A 201 0.31 -9.12 -4.05
CA LEU A 201 -0.16 -9.43 -5.40
C LEU A 201 -0.66 -10.86 -5.49
N HIS A 202 0.16 -11.80 -5.03
CA HIS A 202 -0.07 -13.22 -5.17
C HIS A 202 -1.13 -13.72 -4.19
N HIS A 203 -1.23 -13.13 -2.99
CA HIS A 203 -2.34 -13.42 -2.07
C HIS A 203 -3.70 -13.11 -2.71
N LEU A 204 -3.86 -11.94 -3.36
CA LEU A 204 -5.08 -11.62 -4.10
C LEU A 204 -5.35 -12.62 -5.23
N LEU A 205 -4.33 -12.96 -6.04
CA LEU A 205 -4.51 -13.89 -7.16
C LEU A 205 -4.95 -15.28 -6.67
N VAL A 206 -4.49 -15.69 -5.49
CA VAL A 206 -4.98 -16.90 -4.82
C VAL A 206 -6.46 -16.75 -4.47
N MET A 207 -6.88 -15.62 -3.90
CA MET A 207 -8.28 -15.39 -3.56
C MET A 207 -9.19 -15.30 -4.80
N GLU A 208 -8.72 -14.72 -5.90
CA GLU A 208 -9.40 -14.73 -7.20
C GLU A 208 -9.55 -16.16 -7.74
N ALA A 209 -8.48 -16.97 -7.67
CA ALA A 209 -8.53 -18.38 -8.07
C ALA A 209 -9.49 -19.23 -7.22
N LEU A 210 -9.77 -18.81 -5.98
CA LEU A 210 -10.74 -19.43 -5.08
C LEU A 210 -12.17 -18.85 -5.23
N GLY A 211 -12.40 -17.96 -6.20
CA GLY A 211 -13.73 -17.37 -6.46
C GLY A 211 -14.07 -16.19 -5.55
N GLY A 212 -13.08 -15.57 -4.90
CA GLY A 212 -13.29 -14.40 -4.04
C GLY A 212 -13.85 -13.18 -4.79
N ASP A 213 -13.56 -13.05 -6.08
CA ASP A 213 -13.98 -11.93 -6.93
C ASP A 213 -15.27 -12.19 -7.72
N GLU A 214 -15.96 -13.32 -7.51
CA GLU A 214 -17.10 -13.76 -8.32
C GLU A 214 -18.19 -12.68 -8.50
N LYS A 215 -18.53 -11.96 -7.42
CA LYS A 215 -19.61 -10.96 -7.46
C LYS A 215 -19.06 -9.60 -7.82
N TRP A 216 -19.73 -8.96 -8.77
CA TRP A 216 -19.42 -7.58 -9.19
C TRP A 216 -19.43 -6.57 -8.03
N VAL A 217 -20.33 -6.73 -7.05
CA VAL A 217 -20.42 -5.81 -5.90
C VAL A 217 -19.14 -5.85 -5.05
N ASP A 218 -18.53 -7.02 -4.88
CA ASP A 218 -17.29 -7.17 -4.11
C ASP A 218 -16.11 -6.53 -4.84
N ARG A 219 -16.04 -6.73 -6.17
CA ARG A 219 -15.05 -6.05 -7.03
C ARG A 219 -15.21 -4.54 -6.98
N PHE A 220 -16.44 -4.04 -7.15
CA PHE A 220 -16.73 -2.62 -7.10
C PHE A 220 -16.33 -2.02 -5.75
N LEU A 221 -16.72 -2.66 -4.64
CA LEU A 221 -16.37 -2.20 -3.30
C LEU A 221 -14.86 -2.15 -3.09
N ALA A 222 -14.16 -3.26 -3.35
CA ALA A 222 -12.72 -3.38 -3.15
C ALA A 222 -11.93 -2.32 -3.94
N GLN A 223 -12.27 -2.15 -5.22
CA GLN A 223 -11.61 -1.19 -6.11
C GLN A 223 -11.80 0.26 -5.65
N HIS A 224 -13.00 0.65 -5.20
CA HIS A 224 -13.25 2.02 -4.75
C HIS A 224 -12.62 2.31 -3.38
N ILE A 225 -12.65 1.33 -2.47
CA ILE A 225 -11.92 1.43 -1.21
C ILE A 225 -10.42 1.58 -1.49
N ALA A 226 -9.85 0.78 -2.39
CA ALA A 226 -8.43 0.86 -2.74
C ALA A 226 -8.02 2.26 -3.23
N VAL A 227 -8.84 2.93 -4.06
CA VAL A 227 -8.55 4.30 -4.51
C VAL A 227 -8.55 5.29 -3.35
N GLY A 228 -9.58 5.28 -2.50
CA GLY A 228 -9.63 6.16 -1.32
C GLY A 228 -8.48 5.87 -0.35
N TYR A 229 -8.16 4.59 -0.18
CA TYR A 229 -7.12 4.12 0.71
C TYR A 229 -5.72 4.51 0.24
N TYR A 230 -5.47 4.53 -1.07
CA TYR A 230 -4.23 5.04 -1.65
C TYR A 230 -3.97 6.49 -1.27
N PHE A 231 -4.96 7.38 -1.44
CA PHE A 231 -4.78 8.79 -1.09
C PHE A 231 -4.59 8.99 0.41
N LEU A 232 -5.32 8.24 1.24
CA LEU A 232 -5.18 8.28 2.68
C LEU A 232 -3.76 7.87 3.11
N THR A 233 -3.30 6.70 2.67
CA THR A 233 -1.99 6.15 3.04
C THR A 233 -0.84 6.98 2.49
N ALA A 234 -0.94 7.48 1.26
CA ALA A 234 0.05 8.40 0.68
C ALA A 234 0.14 9.70 1.47
N LEU A 235 -1.01 10.29 1.88
CA LEU A 235 -1.03 11.49 2.71
C LEU A 235 -0.46 11.22 4.11
N MET A 236 -0.87 10.13 4.75
CA MET A 236 -0.35 9.70 6.04
C MET A 236 1.17 9.53 5.99
N TYR A 237 1.68 8.82 4.99
CA TYR A 237 3.11 8.59 4.81
C TYR A 237 3.87 9.89 4.54
N THR A 238 3.29 10.78 3.74
CA THR A 238 3.88 12.09 3.43
C THR A 238 4.00 12.98 4.68
N ILE A 239 3.01 12.91 5.58
CA ILE A 239 2.99 13.69 6.83
C ILE A 239 3.89 13.04 7.89
N SER A 240 3.76 11.74 8.09
CA SER A 240 4.43 10.96 9.13
C SER A 240 4.60 9.51 8.68
N PRO A 241 5.78 9.13 8.13
CA PRO A 241 6.07 7.74 7.77
C PRO A 241 5.90 6.80 8.96
N ARG A 242 6.27 7.22 10.17
CA ARG A 242 6.07 6.45 11.40
C ARG A 242 4.59 6.14 11.66
N MET A 243 3.71 7.12 11.46
CA MET A 243 2.26 6.91 11.59
C MET A 243 1.75 5.92 10.56
N ALA A 244 2.17 6.06 9.30
CA ALA A 244 1.77 5.17 8.22
C ALA A 244 2.25 3.73 8.45
N TYR A 245 3.50 3.53 8.87
CA TYR A 245 4.03 2.20 9.18
C TYR A 245 3.32 1.55 10.38
N ASN A 246 3.03 2.31 11.44
CA ASN A 246 2.26 1.78 12.56
C ASN A 246 0.81 1.43 12.16
N PHE A 247 0.22 2.19 11.24
CA PHE A 247 -1.10 1.88 10.72
C PHE A 247 -1.10 0.59 9.90
N SER A 248 -0.15 0.42 8.97
CA SER A 248 0.06 -0.84 8.25
C SER A 248 0.32 -2.00 9.22
N GLU A 249 1.17 -1.83 10.24
CA GLU A 249 1.39 -2.86 11.28
C GLU A 249 0.08 -3.35 11.91
N CYS A 250 -0.87 -2.45 12.19
CA CYS A 250 -2.17 -2.83 12.74
C CYS A 250 -2.99 -3.66 11.75
N VAL A 251 -2.93 -3.32 10.45
CA VAL A 251 -3.59 -4.06 9.38
C VAL A 251 -2.98 -5.45 9.24
N GLU A 252 -1.65 -5.57 9.14
CA GLU A 252 -0.94 -6.87 9.01
C GLU A 252 -1.22 -7.79 10.21
N ARG A 253 -1.18 -7.24 11.43
CA ARG A 253 -1.47 -8.00 12.65
C ARG A 253 -2.90 -8.53 12.64
N HIS A 254 -3.84 -7.78 12.08
CA HIS A 254 -5.21 -8.23 11.91
C HIS A 254 -5.33 -9.29 10.80
N ALA A 255 -4.64 -9.13 9.68
CA ALA A 255 -4.60 -10.10 8.59
C ALA A 255 -4.08 -11.46 9.10
N TYR A 256 -2.93 -11.45 9.79
CA TYR A 256 -2.38 -12.63 10.47
C TYR A 256 -3.42 -13.32 11.37
N SER A 257 -4.09 -12.55 12.24
CA SER A 257 -5.09 -13.09 13.16
C SER A 257 -6.30 -13.68 12.42
N THR A 258 -6.69 -13.09 11.30
CA THR A 258 -7.82 -13.54 10.48
C THR A 258 -7.50 -14.86 9.81
N TYR A 259 -6.33 -14.98 9.19
CA TYR A 259 -5.86 -16.23 8.61
C TYR A 259 -5.68 -17.32 9.66
N ASP A 260 -5.08 -17.02 10.80
CA ASP A 260 -4.89 -17.99 11.88
C ASP A 260 -6.23 -18.57 12.39
N LYS A 261 -7.24 -17.71 12.57
CA LYS A 261 -8.60 -18.14 12.94
C LYS A 261 -9.22 -19.02 11.86
N PHE A 262 -9.12 -18.63 10.59
CA PHE A 262 -9.67 -19.39 9.47
C PHE A 262 -9.04 -20.78 9.36
N ILE A 263 -7.72 -20.87 9.47
CA ILE A 263 -6.96 -22.14 9.45
C ILE A 263 -7.38 -23.03 10.62
N LYS A 264 -7.55 -22.47 11.82
CA LYS A 264 -8.00 -23.23 13.00
C LYS A 264 -9.43 -23.76 12.87
N GLN A 265 -10.29 -23.05 12.15
CA GLN A 265 -11.70 -23.43 11.97
C GLN A 265 -11.89 -24.43 10.81
N HIS A 266 -11.17 -24.26 9.70
CA HIS A 266 -11.39 -25.02 8.47
C HIS A 266 -10.24 -25.96 8.10
N GLY A 267 -9.23 -26.11 8.96
CA GLY A 267 -7.97 -26.76 8.58
C GLY A 267 -8.11 -28.19 8.04
N GLU A 268 -9.00 -28.99 8.61
CA GLU A 268 -9.25 -30.37 8.14
C GLU A 268 -9.96 -30.43 6.79
N GLU A 269 -10.75 -29.41 6.45
CA GLU A 269 -11.37 -29.29 5.12
C GLU A 269 -10.34 -28.81 4.09
N LEU A 270 -9.53 -27.81 4.45
CA LEU A 270 -8.50 -27.24 3.59
C LEU A 270 -7.44 -28.27 3.19
N LYS A 271 -7.06 -29.20 4.08
CA LYS A 271 -6.12 -30.29 3.77
C LYS A 271 -6.61 -31.24 2.66
N LYS A 272 -7.91 -31.30 2.41
CA LYS A 272 -8.52 -32.17 1.38
C LYS A 272 -8.62 -31.49 0.03
N LEU A 273 -8.42 -30.18 -0.03
CA LEU A 273 -8.56 -29.38 -1.24
C LEU A 273 -7.20 -29.17 -1.91
N PRO A 274 -7.14 -29.20 -3.25
CA PRO A 274 -5.90 -28.96 -3.97
C PRO A 274 -5.46 -27.50 -3.81
N ALA A 275 -4.15 -27.28 -3.79
CA ALA A 275 -3.59 -25.94 -3.85
C ALA A 275 -3.85 -25.29 -5.23
N PRO A 276 -4.24 -24.00 -5.30
CA PRO A 276 -4.36 -23.28 -6.56
C PRO A 276 -3.00 -23.19 -7.27
N GLU A 277 -2.99 -23.35 -8.60
CA GLU A 277 -1.76 -23.34 -9.40
C GLU A 277 -0.95 -22.05 -9.22
N VAL A 278 -1.62 -20.90 -9.03
CA VAL A 278 -0.96 -19.61 -8.78
C VAL A 278 -0.17 -19.59 -7.47
N ALA A 279 -0.65 -20.28 -6.41
CA ALA A 279 0.08 -20.39 -5.15
C ALA A 279 1.32 -21.28 -5.29
N VAL A 280 1.18 -22.43 -5.96
CA VAL A 280 2.29 -23.35 -6.20
C VAL A 280 3.40 -22.65 -6.96
N LYS A 281 3.06 -21.95 -8.05
CA LYS A 281 4.02 -21.17 -8.84
C LYS A 281 4.72 -20.10 -8.01
N TYR A 282 3.96 -19.33 -7.22
CA TYR A 282 4.52 -18.25 -6.42
C TYR A 282 5.52 -18.74 -5.35
N TYR A 283 5.17 -19.79 -4.60
CA TYR A 283 5.96 -20.22 -3.46
C TYR A 283 7.09 -21.18 -3.80
N THR A 284 7.02 -21.89 -4.94
CA THR A 284 7.91 -23.02 -5.22
C THR A 284 8.65 -22.95 -6.55
N GLU A 285 8.21 -22.10 -7.48
CA GLU A 285 8.76 -22.03 -8.83
C GLU A 285 9.41 -20.67 -9.14
N GLY A 286 10.30 -20.64 -10.12
CA GLY A 286 10.87 -19.41 -10.66
C GLY A 286 11.93 -18.75 -9.77
N ASP A 287 12.09 -17.44 -9.96
CA ASP A 287 13.01 -16.61 -9.19
C ASP A 287 12.34 -16.12 -7.90
N LEU A 288 12.85 -16.61 -6.77
CA LEU A 288 12.34 -16.28 -5.44
C LEU A 288 13.03 -15.06 -4.81
N TYR A 289 13.77 -14.26 -5.61
CA TYR A 289 14.38 -13.02 -5.14
C TYR A 289 13.39 -12.11 -4.41
N MET A 290 12.22 -11.83 -5.00
CA MET A 290 11.21 -10.97 -4.36
C MET A 290 10.58 -11.62 -3.14
N PHE A 291 10.51 -12.96 -3.10
CA PHE A 291 10.03 -13.69 -1.93
C PHE A 291 11.03 -13.57 -0.76
N ASP A 292 12.32 -13.61 -1.03
CA ASP A 292 13.34 -13.37 0.00
C ASP A 292 13.41 -11.89 0.41
N GLU A 293 13.22 -10.96 -0.53
CA GLU A 293 13.42 -9.52 -0.32
C GLU A 293 12.43 -8.90 0.68
N PHE A 294 11.17 -9.36 0.76
CA PHE A 294 10.20 -8.80 1.71
C PHE A 294 10.41 -9.26 3.16
N GLN A 295 11.24 -10.29 3.39
CA GLN A 295 11.46 -10.91 4.70
C GLN A 295 12.63 -10.26 5.45
N THR A 296 12.41 -9.06 5.96
CA THR A 296 13.48 -8.13 6.39
C THR A 296 14.31 -8.55 7.60
N ASN A 297 13.85 -9.51 8.39
CA ASN A 297 14.59 -10.04 9.55
C ASN A 297 15.07 -11.48 9.31
N ARG A 298 15.28 -11.85 8.05
CA ARG A 298 15.68 -13.21 7.67
C ARG A 298 16.81 -13.19 6.66
N ALA A 299 17.69 -14.18 6.77
CA ALA A 299 18.68 -14.42 5.73
C ALA A 299 17.99 -14.87 4.43
N PRO A 300 18.47 -14.41 3.25
CA PRO A 300 18.03 -14.92 1.96
C PRO A 300 18.08 -16.44 1.89
N ASN A 301 17.21 -17.05 1.09
CA ASN A 301 17.12 -18.50 0.92
C ASN A 301 16.77 -19.33 2.18
N SER A 302 16.51 -18.70 3.33
CA SER A 302 16.23 -19.43 4.58
C SER A 302 14.80 -19.99 4.69
N ARG A 303 13.85 -19.47 3.90
CA ARG A 303 12.45 -19.93 3.85
C ARG A 303 12.12 -20.42 2.45
N ARG A 304 11.76 -21.70 2.30
CA ARG A 304 11.23 -22.25 1.05
C ARG A 304 9.94 -23.02 1.37
N PRO A 305 8.78 -22.36 1.22
CA PRO A 305 7.52 -22.96 1.59
C PRO A 305 7.21 -24.21 0.78
N LYS A 306 6.47 -25.14 1.39
CA LYS A 306 5.87 -26.29 0.70
C LYS A 306 4.40 -26.00 0.45
N VAL A 307 3.87 -26.55 -0.64
CA VAL A 307 2.48 -26.33 -1.06
C VAL A 307 1.91 -27.64 -1.58
N ASP A 308 1.48 -28.52 -0.66
CA ASP A 308 0.91 -29.83 -1.03
C ASP A 308 -0.62 -29.76 -1.16
N ASN A 309 -1.27 -28.88 -0.40
CA ASN A 309 -2.72 -28.71 -0.36
C ASN A 309 -3.11 -27.26 -0.02
N LEU A 310 -4.41 -26.95 -0.01
CA LEU A 310 -4.90 -25.60 0.27
C LEU A 310 -4.62 -25.13 1.70
N TYR A 311 -4.52 -26.05 2.67
CA TYR A 311 -4.13 -25.69 4.04
C TYR A 311 -2.72 -25.08 4.07
N ASP A 312 -1.77 -25.66 3.35
CA ASP A 312 -0.39 -25.14 3.29
C ASP A 312 -0.35 -23.74 2.67
N VAL A 313 -1.20 -23.47 1.67
CA VAL A 313 -1.33 -22.14 1.05
C VAL A 313 -1.74 -21.10 2.09
N PHE A 314 -2.80 -21.37 2.86
CA PHE A 314 -3.26 -20.44 3.90
C PHE A 314 -2.25 -20.28 5.04
N VAL A 315 -1.54 -21.34 5.42
CA VAL A 315 -0.43 -21.25 6.38
C VAL A 315 0.67 -20.34 5.85
N ASN A 316 1.07 -20.50 4.58
CA ASN A 316 2.13 -19.68 4.00
C ASN A 316 1.72 -18.21 3.91
N ILE A 317 0.47 -17.91 3.52
CA ILE A 317 -0.07 -16.55 3.52
C ILE A 317 -0.01 -15.98 4.95
N ARG A 318 -0.52 -16.69 5.96
CA ARG A 318 -0.45 -16.25 7.36
C ARG A 318 0.98 -15.92 7.80
N GLU A 319 1.95 -16.75 7.45
CA GLU A 319 3.36 -16.50 7.80
C GLU A 319 3.92 -15.28 7.07
N ASP A 320 3.49 -15.01 5.82
CA ASP A 320 3.86 -13.80 5.07
C ASP A 320 3.34 -12.54 5.79
N GLU A 321 2.09 -12.53 6.26
CA GLU A 321 1.53 -11.45 7.08
C GLU A 321 2.37 -11.18 8.35
N GLY A 322 2.93 -12.26 8.91
CA GLY A 322 3.83 -12.18 10.04
C GLY A 322 5.14 -11.47 9.70
N GLU A 323 5.68 -11.70 8.52
CA GLU A 323 6.88 -11.01 8.01
C GLU A 323 6.59 -9.54 7.66
N HIS A 324 5.44 -9.23 7.05
CA HIS A 324 4.98 -7.85 6.87
C HIS A 324 4.89 -7.10 8.19
N CYS A 325 4.31 -7.72 9.22
CA CYS A 325 4.22 -7.11 10.55
C CYS A 325 5.61 -6.77 11.12
N LYS A 326 6.58 -7.70 11.03
CA LYS A 326 7.98 -7.46 11.47
C LYS A 326 8.62 -6.29 10.70
N THR A 327 8.43 -6.25 9.39
CA THR A 327 8.94 -5.18 8.52
C THR A 327 8.32 -3.82 8.89
N MET A 328 7.01 -3.76 9.13
CA MET A 328 6.32 -2.52 9.53
C MET A 328 6.77 -2.05 10.92
N VAL A 329 7.06 -2.96 11.85
CA VAL A 329 7.66 -2.61 13.15
C VAL A 329 9.06 -2.01 12.97
N ALA A 330 9.91 -2.65 12.16
CA ALA A 330 11.26 -2.15 11.89
C ALA A 330 11.24 -0.75 11.25
N CYS A 331 10.33 -0.52 10.31
CA CYS A 331 10.17 0.75 9.60
C CYS A 331 9.75 1.94 10.48
N GLN A 332 9.16 1.70 11.67
CA GLN A 332 8.81 2.79 12.59
C GLN A 332 10.03 3.50 13.17
N THR A 333 11.21 2.89 13.11
CA THR A 333 12.48 3.50 13.53
C THR A 333 13.35 3.79 12.29
N PRO A 334 13.73 5.06 12.04
CA PRO A 334 14.56 5.40 10.89
C PRO A 334 15.88 4.61 10.84
N GLY A 335 16.25 4.14 9.65
CA GLY A 335 17.55 3.52 9.38
C GLY A 335 17.68 2.05 9.79
N ARG A 336 16.62 1.42 10.33
CA ARG A 336 16.63 0.00 10.70
C ARG A 336 16.30 -0.97 9.57
N LEU A 337 15.85 -0.45 8.42
CA LEU A 337 15.49 -1.27 7.28
C LEU A 337 16.69 -1.45 6.34
N SER A 338 16.99 -2.70 5.98
CA SER A 338 17.99 -3.06 4.98
C SER A 338 17.51 -4.25 4.16
N SER A 339 17.84 -4.25 2.87
CA SER A 339 17.55 -5.35 1.96
C SER A 339 18.21 -6.64 2.45
N PRO A 340 17.49 -7.78 2.52
CA PRO A 340 18.09 -9.06 2.87
C PRO A 340 19.29 -9.44 1.98
N HIS A 341 19.28 -9.00 0.72
CA HIS A 341 20.35 -9.23 -0.25
C HIS A 341 21.43 -8.13 -0.26
N ALA A 342 21.36 -7.12 0.61
CA ALA A 342 22.36 -6.05 0.66
C ALA A 342 23.77 -6.59 0.95
N ALA A 343 23.89 -7.55 1.87
CA ALA A 343 25.16 -8.16 2.25
C ALA A 343 25.78 -8.99 1.12
N ASP A 344 24.96 -9.74 0.37
CA ASP A 344 25.43 -10.54 -0.78
C ASP A 344 25.93 -9.64 -1.92
N LEU A 345 25.29 -8.49 -2.13
CA LEU A 345 25.76 -7.49 -3.09
C LEU A 345 27.09 -6.89 -2.65
N GLN A 346 27.27 -6.63 -1.35
CA GLN A 346 28.51 -6.11 -0.79
C GLN A 346 29.66 -7.13 -0.90
N ALA A 347 29.41 -8.39 -0.56
CA ALA A 347 30.40 -9.47 -0.66
C ALA A 347 30.82 -9.75 -2.12
N LYS A 348 29.90 -9.63 -3.10
CA LYS A 348 30.23 -9.70 -4.53
C LYS A 348 31.00 -8.47 -5.01
N ALA A 349 30.68 -7.29 -4.51
CA ALA A 349 31.39 -6.06 -4.82
C ALA A 349 32.81 -6.05 -4.24
N ASP A 350 33.06 -6.71 -3.11
CA ASP A 350 34.40 -6.81 -2.50
C ASP A 350 35.34 -7.78 -3.26
N THR A 351 34.80 -8.65 -4.12
CA THR A 351 35.59 -9.58 -4.95
C THR A 351 35.98 -9.02 -6.32
N ASP A 352 35.27 -8.02 -6.81
CA ASP A 352 35.66 -7.22 -7.97
C ASP A 352 36.38 -5.96 -7.44
N ASP A 353 37.45 -5.48 -8.07
CA ASP A 353 38.19 -4.26 -7.66
C ASP A 353 37.38 -2.94 -7.78
N ALA A 354 36.05 -2.99 -7.61
CA ALA A 354 35.17 -1.85 -7.50
C ALA A 354 34.84 -1.63 -6.01
N LYS A 355 35.68 -0.83 -5.35
CA LYS A 355 35.28 -0.11 -4.12
C LYS A 355 34.13 0.84 -4.44
N ASP A 356 32.92 0.30 -4.60
CA ASP A 356 31.73 1.12 -4.79
C ASP A 356 31.34 1.63 -3.41
N ASN A 357 31.93 2.78 -3.09
CA ASN A 357 31.54 3.63 -1.97
C ASN A 357 30.01 3.70 -1.93
N PHE A 358 29.42 3.12 -0.88
CA PHE A 358 27.99 3.19 -0.61
C PHE A 358 27.51 4.62 -0.88
N LEU A 359 26.70 4.81 -1.92
CA LEU A 359 26.29 6.13 -2.38
C LEU A 359 25.75 6.90 -1.16
N PRO A 360 26.28 8.11 -0.86
CA PRO A 360 25.91 8.78 0.37
C PRO A 360 24.39 8.96 0.43
N PRO A 361 23.72 8.38 1.45
CA PRO A 361 22.28 8.48 1.56
C PRO A 361 21.90 9.96 1.70
N ALA A 362 20.82 10.34 1.02
CA ALA A 362 20.17 11.62 1.31
C ALA A 362 19.26 11.38 2.51
N GLU A 363 19.67 11.84 3.69
CA GLU A 363 18.94 11.66 4.93
C GLU A 363 18.33 13.00 5.37
N CYS A 364 17.02 13.11 5.24
CA CYS A 364 16.14 14.11 5.85
C CYS A 364 14.78 13.44 6.09
N VAL A 365 14.04 13.84 7.11
CA VAL A 365 12.79 13.17 7.51
C VAL A 365 11.60 14.14 7.32
N GLY A 366 10.73 13.82 6.37
CA GLY A 366 9.52 14.59 6.08
C GLY A 366 9.80 15.87 5.28
N ILE A 367 8.73 16.47 4.74
CA ILE A 367 8.83 17.59 3.77
C ILE A 367 9.60 18.78 4.36
N LEU A 368 9.32 19.18 5.60
CA LEU A 368 9.89 20.39 6.18
C LEU A 368 11.40 20.29 6.40
N ASP A 369 11.88 19.17 6.93
CA ASP A 369 13.32 18.93 7.08
C ASP A 369 13.98 18.89 5.70
N CYS A 370 13.41 18.12 4.77
CA CYS A 370 14.00 17.92 3.45
C CYS A 370 14.10 19.19 2.59
N VAL A 371 13.14 20.11 2.72
CA VAL A 371 13.21 21.41 2.04
C VAL A 371 14.41 22.24 2.54
N VAL A 372 14.82 22.07 3.80
CA VAL A 372 15.88 22.86 4.43
C VAL A 372 17.24 22.18 4.35
N THR A 373 17.29 20.85 4.47
CA THR A 373 18.54 20.10 4.66
C THR A 373 18.99 19.29 3.44
N SER A 374 18.17 19.25 2.37
CA SER A 374 18.54 18.58 1.12
C SER A 374 19.84 19.14 0.53
N SER A 375 20.66 18.26 -0.03
CA SER A 375 21.95 18.62 -0.61
C SER A 375 22.19 17.87 -1.91
N SER A 376 23.06 18.38 -2.77
CA SER A 376 23.39 17.68 -4.02
C SER A 376 24.15 16.38 -3.76
N PHE A 377 24.06 15.42 -4.68
CA PHE A 377 24.85 14.19 -4.63
C PHE A 377 26.36 14.48 -4.56
N ALA A 378 26.85 15.39 -5.41
CA ALA A 378 28.25 15.81 -5.41
C ALA A 378 28.69 16.39 -4.05
N SER A 379 27.85 17.21 -3.42
CA SER A 379 28.11 17.78 -2.10
C SER A 379 28.16 16.71 -0.99
N ARG A 380 27.44 15.60 -1.14
CA ARG A 380 27.52 14.49 -0.19
C ARG A 380 28.76 13.63 -0.42
N VAL A 381 29.10 13.32 -1.67
CA VAL A 381 30.33 12.59 -2.03
C VAL A 381 31.57 13.32 -1.52
N GLN A 382 31.62 14.64 -1.71
CA GLN A 382 32.71 15.48 -1.19
C GLN A 382 32.81 15.42 0.33
N ARG A 383 31.67 15.43 1.05
CA ARG A 383 31.66 15.31 2.52
C ARG A 383 32.11 13.95 3.03
N LEU A 384 31.78 12.85 2.35
CA LEU A 384 32.28 11.52 2.72
C LEU A 384 33.78 11.39 2.46
N SER A 385 34.24 11.82 1.29
CA SER A 385 35.67 11.82 0.93
C SER A 385 36.51 12.64 1.91
N ALA A 386 35.98 13.77 2.38
CA ALA A 386 36.62 14.61 3.39
C ALA A 386 36.61 14.01 4.81
N LYS A 387 35.70 13.06 5.12
CA LYS A 387 35.71 12.35 6.41
C LYS A 387 36.69 11.17 6.41
N GLU A 388 36.87 10.51 5.27
CA GLU A 388 37.85 9.42 5.12
C GLU A 388 39.29 9.93 5.17
N SER A 389 39.57 11.12 4.62
CA SER A 389 40.90 11.74 4.68
C SER A 389 41.29 12.26 6.07
N VAL A 390 40.37 12.25 7.04
CA VAL A 390 40.57 12.75 8.42
C VAL A 390 40.64 11.61 9.45
N LYS A 391 40.47 10.34 9.04
CA LYS A 391 40.75 9.21 9.92
C LYS A 391 42.28 9.03 10.05
N PRO A 392 42.85 9.07 11.27
CA PRO A 392 44.29 8.92 11.49
C PRO A 392 44.80 7.51 11.18
#